data_AF-A0A350CR17-F1
#
_entry.id   AF-A0A350CR17-F1
#
_cell.length_a   1.000
_cell.length_b   1.000
_cell.length_c   1.000
_cell.angle_alpha   90.00
_cell.angle_beta   90.00
_cell.angle_gamma   90.00
#
_symmetry.space_group_name_H-M   'P 1'
#
loop_
_entity.id
_entity.type
_entity.pdbx_description
1 polymer ?
#
loop_
_entity_poly.entity_id
_entity_poly.type
_entity_poly.pdbx_seq_one_letter_code
_entity_poly.pdbx_strand_id
1 'polypeptide(L)'
;MQFAVRTLAPDLSITNLVVDALDEADARRQVEARGLFVSAVEPAGGTARLTRQRGGKLSLVLFSQELLALLNAGLGIVEGLEALLEKEANPASRTVLERLLAGLREGKRFSGVLAAQPSLFPPLYIGIVRAAEGTSDLPRALSRYIEYQQRIDTVRGKIVSASIYPVILLGVGGGVSAFLIGYVVPRFAEVYQG
;
A
#
# COMPACT_ATOMS: atom_id res chain seq x y z
N MET A 1 7.27 -31.86 -1.91
CA MET A 1 7.39 -30.45 -1.51
C MET A 1 6.02 -29.98 -1.04
N GLN A 2 5.95 -29.13 -0.02
CA GLN A 2 4.65 -28.60 0.42
C GLN A 2 4.19 -27.51 -0.54
N PHE A 3 2.91 -27.53 -0.93
CA PHE A 3 2.25 -26.52 -1.77
C PHE A 3 1.00 -26.03 -1.04
N ALA A 4 0.85 -24.71 -0.93
CA ALA A 4 -0.37 -24.08 -0.45
C ALA A 4 -1.33 -23.90 -1.64
N VAL A 5 -2.51 -24.52 -1.55
CA VAL A 5 -3.52 -24.50 -2.60
C VAL A 5 -4.74 -23.73 -2.08
N ARG A 6 -5.14 -22.68 -2.80
CA ARG A 6 -6.41 -21.99 -2.55
C ARG A 6 -7.51 -22.72 -3.29
N THR A 7 -8.46 -23.26 -2.53
CA THR A 7 -9.56 -24.06 -3.05
C THR A 7 -10.88 -23.36 -2.87
N LEU A 8 -11.74 -23.45 -3.87
CA LEU A 8 -13.14 -23.07 -3.79
C LEU A 8 -13.97 -24.34 -3.60
N ALA A 9 -14.64 -24.46 -2.47
CA ALA A 9 -15.57 -25.54 -2.21
C ALA A 9 -16.92 -25.30 -2.91
N PRO A 10 -17.75 -26.34 -3.13
CA PRO A 10 -19.04 -26.21 -3.83
C PRO A 10 -20.06 -25.28 -3.14
N ASP A 11 -19.83 -24.93 -1.87
CA ASP A 11 -20.60 -23.95 -1.10
C ASP A 11 -20.10 -22.50 -1.27
N LEU A 12 -19.20 -22.26 -2.23
CA LEU A 12 -18.52 -20.98 -2.49
C LEU A 12 -17.60 -20.49 -1.37
N SER A 13 -17.25 -21.34 -0.40
CA SER A 13 -16.26 -21.00 0.62
C SER A 13 -14.83 -21.15 0.09
N ILE A 14 -13.98 -20.17 0.37
CA ILE A 14 -12.56 -20.19 0.01
C ILE A 14 -11.77 -20.76 1.19
N THR A 15 -11.16 -21.92 0.98
CA THR A 15 -10.32 -22.58 1.99
C THR A 15 -8.89 -22.70 1.48
N ASN A 16 -7.91 -22.43 2.35
CA ASN A 16 -6.50 -22.65 2.04
C ASN A 16 -6.09 -24.03 2.58
N LEU A 17 -5.56 -24.90 1.72
CA LEU A 17 -5.15 -26.25 2.07
C LEU A 17 -3.69 -26.48 1.65
N VAL A 18 -2.88 -27.07 2.53
CA VAL A 18 -1.49 -27.41 2.21
C VAL A 18 -1.42 -28.87 1.81
N VAL A 19 -0.86 -29.16 0.64
CA VAL A 19 -0.68 -30.51 0.10
C VAL A 19 0.80 -30.78 -0.13
N ASP A 20 1.26 -31.95 0.27
CA ASP A 20 2.56 -32.47 -0.13
C ASP A 20 2.46 -33.08 -1.54
N ALA A 21 3.10 -32.42 -2.51
CA ALA A 21 3.11 -32.86 -3.90
C ALA A 21 4.53 -32.83 -4.48
N LEU A 22 4.74 -33.56 -5.57
CA LEU A 22 6.03 -33.60 -6.26
C LEU A 22 6.24 -32.37 -7.16
N ASP A 23 5.16 -31.86 -7.76
CA ASP A 23 5.13 -30.65 -8.60
C ASP A 23 3.77 -29.91 -8.50
N GLU A 24 3.66 -28.71 -9.07
CA GLU A 24 2.42 -27.92 -9.07
C GLU A 24 1.24 -28.62 -9.77
N ALA A 25 1.53 -29.44 -10.79
CA ALA A 25 0.52 -30.17 -11.55
C ALA A 25 -0.03 -31.38 -10.77
N ASP A 26 0.78 -31.98 -9.91
CA ASP A 26 0.46 -33.05 -8.98
C ASP A 26 -0.33 -32.50 -7.79
N ALA A 27 0.05 -31.32 -7.26
CA ALA A 27 -0.72 -30.62 -6.24
C ALA A 27 -2.14 -30.28 -6.72
N ARG A 28 -2.29 -29.78 -7.95
CA ARG A 28 -3.59 -29.49 -8.56
C ARG A 28 -4.43 -30.77 -8.71
N ARG A 29 -3.85 -31.84 -9.28
CA ARG A 29 -4.55 -33.12 -9.47
C ARG A 29 -5.04 -33.74 -8.15
N GLN A 30 -4.23 -33.68 -7.10
CA GLN A 30 -4.61 -34.21 -5.79
C GLN A 30 -5.78 -33.45 -5.15
N VAL A 31 -5.85 -32.14 -5.37
CA VAL A 31 -6.94 -31.30 -4.83
C VAL A 31 -8.21 -31.43 -5.66
N GLU A 32 -8.10 -31.49 -6.99
CA GLU A 32 -9.23 -31.76 -7.88
C GLU A 32 -9.83 -33.15 -7.65
N ALA A 33 -9.00 -34.16 -7.35
CA ALA A 33 -9.45 -35.50 -6.96
C ALA A 33 -10.28 -35.53 -5.66
N ARG A 34 -10.16 -34.49 -4.81
CA ARG A 34 -10.99 -34.32 -3.61
C ARG A 34 -12.29 -33.55 -3.87
N GLY A 35 -12.60 -33.25 -5.14
CA GLY A 35 -13.81 -32.53 -5.54
C GLY A 35 -13.77 -31.03 -5.24
N LEU A 36 -12.58 -30.46 -5.05
CA LEU A 36 -12.35 -29.04 -4.78
C LEU A 36 -11.79 -28.34 -6.01
N PHE A 37 -12.33 -27.16 -6.35
CA PHE A 37 -11.83 -26.38 -7.48
C PHE A 37 -10.58 -25.60 -7.09
N VAL A 38 -9.48 -25.81 -7.81
CA VAL A 38 -8.19 -25.17 -7.53
C VAL A 38 -8.12 -23.79 -8.18
N SER A 39 -8.16 -22.73 -7.37
CA SER A 39 -8.05 -21.36 -7.87
C SER A 39 -6.59 -20.90 -8.00
N ALA A 40 -5.69 -21.37 -7.14
CA ALA A 40 -4.25 -21.06 -7.21
C ALA A 40 -3.43 -22.11 -6.44
N VAL A 41 -2.23 -22.43 -6.95
CA VAL A 41 -1.24 -23.33 -6.32
C VAL A 41 0.04 -22.52 -6.13
N GLU A 42 0.52 -22.41 -4.89
CA GLU A 42 1.78 -21.74 -4.57
C GLU A 42 2.72 -22.69 -3.79
N PRO A 43 4.03 -22.74 -4.08
CA PRO A 43 4.96 -23.57 -3.33
C PRO A 43 5.12 -23.03 -1.89
N ALA A 44 4.82 -23.87 -0.89
CA ALA A 44 4.86 -23.52 0.54
C ALA A 44 6.28 -23.54 1.14
N GLY A 45 7.32 -23.73 0.30
CA GLY A 45 8.72 -23.92 0.72
C GLY A 45 9.70 -22.80 0.37
N GLY A 46 9.24 -21.66 -0.16
CA GLY A 46 10.09 -20.48 -0.32
C GLY A 46 10.09 -19.68 0.97
N THR A 47 11.27 -19.31 1.49
CA THR A 47 11.39 -18.23 2.48
C THR A 47 10.37 -17.16 2.12
N ALA A 48 9.41 -16.95 3.02
CA ALA A 48 8.39 -15.93 2.86
C ALA A 48 9.11 -14.58 2.88
N ARG A 49 9.72 -14.23 1.75
CA ARG A 49 10.15 -12.89 1.45
C ARG A 49 8.89 -12.10 1.67
N LEU A 50 9.03 -11.18 2.60
CA LEU A 50 8.13 -10.10 2.96
C LEU A 50 7.83 -9.17 1.76
N THR A 51 7.79 -9.70 0.54
CA THR A 51 7.02 -9.16 -0.57
C THR A 51 5.54 -9.39 -0.25
N ARG A 52 5.07 -8.75 0.81
CA ARG A 52 3.77 -8.09 0.78
C ARG A 52 3.81 -7.34 -0.54
N GLN A 53 3.10 -7.87 -1.53
CA GLN A 53 2.88 -7.25 -2.81
C GLN A 53 2.24 -5.90 -2.49
N ARG A 54 3.08 -4.89 -2.27
CA ARG A 54 2.71 -3.49 -2.28
C ARG A 54 2.43 -3.24 -3.75
N GLY A 55 1.29 -3.73 -4.25
CA GLY A 55 0.67 -3.13 -5.41
C GLY A 55 0.66 -1.64 -5.09
N GLY A 56 1.48 -0.88 -5.82
CA GLY A 56 1.79 0.50 -5.48
C GLY A 56 0.46 1.22 -5.36
N LYS A 57 0.12 1.69 -4.16
CA LYS A 57 -1.06 2.53 -4.01
C LYS A 57 -0.81 3.76 -4.87
N LEU A 58 -1.82 4.22 -5.61
CA LEU A 58 -1.77 5.49 -6.34
C LEU A 58 -1.20 6.56 -5.42
N SER A 59 -0.07 7.15 -5.79
CA SER A 59 0.50 8.26 -5.03
C SER A 59 -0.38 9.46 -5.23
N LEU A 60 -1.14 9.83 -4.20
CA LEU A 60 -2.09 10.93 -4.29
C LEU A 60 -1.40 12.26 -4.65
N VAL A 61 -0.17 12.48 -4.18
CA VAL A 61 0.62 13.68 -4.52
C VAL A 61 0.97 13.70 -5.99
N LEU A 62 1.49 12.58 -6.53
CA LEU A 62 1.87 12.50 -7.94
C LEU A 62 0.64 12.64 -8.84
N PHE A 63 -0.43 11.91 -8.51
CA PHE A 63 -1.72 12.03 -9.19
C PHE A 63 -2.21 13.47 -9.23
N SER A 64 -2.19 14.18 -8.09
CA SER A 64 -2.61 15.58 -8.03
C SER A 64 -1.70 16.49 -8.84
N GLN A 65 -0.38 16.23 -8.89
CA GLN A 65 0.58 17.02 -9.68
C GLN A 65 0.37 16.83 -11.18
N GLU A 66 0.21 15.60 -11.63
CA GLU A 66 -0.02 15.30 -13.04
C GLU A 66 -1.39 15.83 -13.50
N LEU A 67 -2.44 15.64 -12.69
CA LEU A 67 -3.75 16.22 -12.97
C LEU A 67 -3.70 17.75 -12.99
N LEU A 68 -3.01 18.39 -12.04
CA LEU A 68 -2.81 19.84 -12.02
C LEU A 68 -2.12 20.33 -13.29
N ALA A 69 -1.08 19.64 -13.75
CA ALA A 69 -0.36 19.99 -14.97
C ALA A 69 -1.28 19.95 -16.19
N LEU A 70 -2.12 18.92 -16.31
CA LEU A 70 -3.08 18.78 -17.40
C LEU A 70 -4.19 19.85 -17.35
N LEU A 71 -4.74 20.13 -16.15
CA LEU A 71 -5.73 21.19 -15.98
C LEU A 71 -5.14 22.58 -16.30
N ASN A 72 -3.89 22.85 -15.94
CA ASN A 72 -3.19 24.09 -16.29
C ASN A 72 -2.89 24.19 -17.80
N ALA A 73 -2.75 23.05 -18.48
CA ALA A 73 -2.65 23.00 -19.95
C ALA A 73 -4.01 23.23 -20.64
N GLY A 74 -5.09 23.45 -19.88
CA GLY A 74 -6.42 23.75 -20.38
C GLY A 74 -7.31 22.54 -20.62
N LEU A 75 -6.85 21.32 -20.28
CA LEU A 75 -7.69 20.12 -20.39
C LEU A 75 -8.80 20.16 -19.34
N GLY A 76 -9.97 19.65 -19.73
CA GLY A 76 -11.04 19.37 -18.78
C GLY A 76 -10.66 18.24 -17.82
N ILE A 77 -11.39 18.10 -16.71
CA ILE A 77 -11.08 17.05 -15.73
C ILE A 77 -11.23 15.62 -16.28
N VAL A 78 -12.21 15.40 -17.16
CA VAL A 78 -12.44 14.10 -17.79
C VAL A 78 -11.29 13.77 -18.74
N GLU A 79 -10.93 14.71 -19.63
CA GLU A 79 -9.80 14.57 -20.57
C GLU A 79 -8.47 14.37 -19.82
N GLY A 80 -8.25 15.12 -18.75
CA GLY A 80 -7.07 14.96 -17.91
C GLY A 80 -6.99 13.57 -17.28
N LEU A 81 -8.10 13.06 -16.74
CA LEU A 81 -8.15 11.70 -16.17
C LEU A 81 -7.98 10.61 -17.23
N GLU A 82 -8.50 10.80 -18.45
CA GLU A 82 -8.29 9.88 -19.57
C GLU A 82 -6.81 9.82 -19.97
N ALA A 83 -6.15 10.97 -20.07
CA ALA A 83 -4.72 11.04 -20.36
C ALA A 83 -3.87 10.36 -19.27
N LEU A 84 -4.23 10.51 -17.99
CA LEU A 84 -3.58 9.78 -16.89
C LEU A 84 -3.83 8.28 -16.97
N LEU A 85 -5.04 7.87 -17.31
CA LEU A 85 -5.41 6.46 -17.44
C LEU A 85 -4.62 5.76 -18.56
N GLU A 86 -4.42 6.44 -19.69
CA GLU A 86 -3.67 5.91 -20.84
C GLU A 86 -2.19 5.65 -20.48
N LYS A 87 -1.59 6.52 -19.69
CA LYS A 87 -0.19 6.41 -19.22
C LYS A 87 -0.01 5.42 -18.06
N GLU A 88 -1.06 5.12 -17.30
CA GLU A 88 -0.94 4.33 -16.06
C GLU A 88 -0.67 2.85 -16.32
N ALA A 89 0.49 2.39 -15.84
CA ALA A 89 0.94 1.00 -15.98
C ALA A 89 0.49 0.12 -14.80
N ASN A 90 0.17 0.71 -13.64
CA ASN A 90 -0.21 -0.05 -12.46
C ASN A 90 -1.70 -0.43 -12.52
N PRO A 91 -2.05 -1.74 -12.54
CA PRO A 91 -3.43 -2.18 -12.65
C PRO A 91 -4.32 -1.71 -11.50
N ALA A 92 -3.76 -1.54 -10.29
CA ALA A 92 -4.52 -1.05 -9.14
C ALA A 92 -4.88 0.43 -9.29
N SER A 93 -3.93 1.27 -9.72
CA SER A 93 -4.18 2.68 -10.02
C SER A 93 -5.14 2.84 -11.21
N ARG A 94 -4.98 2.01 -12.25
CA ARG A 94 -5.84 2.00 -13.43
C ARG A 94 -7.31 1.78 -13.06
N THR A 95 -7.58 0.79 -12.21
CA THR A 95 -8.93 0.50 -11.69
C THR A 95 -9.54 1.70 -10.96
N VAL A 96 -8.72 2.46 -10.22
CA VAL A 96 -9.18 3.67 -9.50
C VAL A 96 -9.56 4.76 -10.49
N LEU A 97 -8.71 5.02 -11.50
CA LEU A 97 -8.96 6.01 -12.54
C LEU A 97 -10.19 5.66 -13.39
N GLU A 98 -10.37 4.39 -13.75
CA GLU A 98 -11.55 3.90 -14.48
C GLU A 98 -12.84 4.16 -13.69
N ARG A 99 -12.84 3.91 -12.37
CA ARG A 99 -13.98 4.22 -11.50
C ARG A 99 -14.25 5.72 -11.39
N LEU A 100 -13.20 6.54 -11.33
CA LEU A 100 -13.35 8.00 -11.33
C LEU A 100 -13.99 8.49 -12.64
N LEU A 101 -13.51 8.01 -13.79
CA LEU A 101 -14.02 8.35 -15.10
C LEU A 101 -15.46 7.88 -15.30
N ALA A 102 -15.79 6.65 -14.91
CA ALA A 102 -17.15 6.13 -15.00
C ALA A 102 -18.14 7.03 -14.23
N GLY A 103 -17.82 7.38 -12.99
CA GLY A 103 -18.68 8.26 -12.19
C GLY A 103 -18.84 9.66 -12.78
N LEU A 104 -17.77 10.22 -13.35
CA LEU A 104 -17.83 11.54 -14.01
C LEU A 104 -18.65 11.50 -15.31
N ARG A 105 -18.51 10.43 -16.11
CA ARG A 105 -19.31 10.23 -17.33
C ARG A 105 -20.78 10.00 -17.03
N GLU A 106 -21.11 9.46 -15.86
CA GLU A 106 -22.48 9.38 -15.32
C GLU A 106 -23.01 10.74 -14.81
N GLY A 107 -22.21 11.82 -14.89
CA GLY A 107 -22.61 13.16 -14.46
C GLY A 107 -22.50 13.40 -12.95
N LYS A 108 -21.85 12.49 -12.20
CA LYS A 108 -21.60 12.71 -10.77
C LYS A 108 -20.54 13.80 -10.61
N ARG A 109 -20.62 14.54 -9.51
CA ARG A 109 -19.58 15.48 -9.09
C ARG A 109 -18.28 14.73 -8.81
N PHE A 110 -17.14 15.22 -9.28
CA PHE A 110 -15.80 14.75 -8.97
C PHE A 110 -15.58 14.52 -7.48
N SER A 111 -15.97 15.47 -6.61
CA SER A 111 -15.84 15.26 -5.16
C SER A 111 -16.68 14.09 -4.64
N GLY A 112 -17.82 13.81 -5.28
CA GLY A 112 -18.65 12.63 -4.99
C GLY A 112 -17.99 11.33 -5.43
N VAL A 113 -17.37 11.29 -6.61
CA VAL A 113 -16.69 10.09 -7.10
C VAL A 113 -15.40 9.80 -6.30
N LEU A 114 -14.68 10.83 -5.86
CA LEU A 114 -13.57 10.69 -4.92
C LEU A 114 -14.04 10.13 -3.57
N ALA A 115 -15.19 10.60 -3.06
CA ALA A 115 -15.74 10.15 -1.79
C ALA A 115 -16.17 8.67 -1.80
N ALA A 116 -16.46 8.09 -2.97
CA ALA A 116 -16.71 6.66 -3.11
C ALA A 116 -15.47 5.78 -2.88
N GLN A 117 -14.27 6.39 -2.79
CA GLN A 117 -12.99 5.69 -2.62
C GLN A 117 -12.18 6.27 -1.43
N PRO A 118 -12.75 6.28 -0.20
CA PRO A 118 -12.17 6.98 0.95
C PRO A 118 -10.85 6.40 1.45
N SER A 119 -10.53 5.15 1.09
CA SER A 119 -9.25 4.51 1.42
C SER A 119 -8.05 5.14 0.70
N LEU A 120 -8.30 5.82 -0.43
CA LEU A 120 -7.27 6.48 -1.24
C LEU A 120 -7.36 8.00 -1.17
N PHE A 121 -8.57 8.54 -1.02
CA PHE A 121 -8.81 9.98 -0.96
C PHE A 121 -9.24 10.38 0.46
N PRO A 122 -8.36 11.01 1.25
CA PRO A 122 -8.69 11.46 2.59
C PRO A 122 -9.82 12.51 2.59
N PRO A 123 -10.59 12.63 3.69
CA PRO A 123 -11.67 13.62 3.80
C PRO A 123 -11.21 15.06 3.52
N LEU A 124 -9.99 15.42 3.91
CA LEU A 124 -9.42 16.75 3.64
C LEU A 124 -9.26 17.00 2.14
N TYR A 125 -8.77 16.02 1.38
CA TYR A 125 -8.62 16.12 -0.08
C TYR A 125 -9.99 16.31 -0.75
N ILE A 126 -10.95 15.48 -0.38
CA ILE A 126 -12.33 15.56 -0.89
C ILE A 126 -12.96 16.92 -0.57
N GLY A 127 -12.76 17.44 0.64
CA GLY A 127 -13.28 18.74 1.07
C GLY A 127 -12.69 19.91 0.27
N ILE A 128 -11.37 19.89 0.04
CA ILE A 128 -10.68 20.91 -0.78
C ILE A 128 -11.22 20.89 -2.21
N VAL A 129 -11.34 19.70 -2.81
CA VAL A 129 -11.88 19.53 -4.16
C VAL A 129 -13.34 19.98 -4.24
N ARG A 130 -14.18 19.59 -3.27
CA ARG A 130 -15.60 19.97 -3.21
C ARG A 130 -15.78 21.49 -3.15
N ALA A 131 -14.92 22.20 -2.43
CA ALA A 131 -14.97 23.65 -2.33
C ALA A 131 -14.63 24.33 -3.67
N ALA A 132 -13.74 23.72 -4.47
CA ALA A 132 -13.30 24.26 -5.76
C ALA A 132 -14.16 23.83 -6.97
N GLU A 133 -14.90 22.73 -6.86
CA GLU A 133 -15.81 22.27 -7.92
C GLU A 133 -16.87 23.31 -8.29
N GLY A 134 -17.39 24.06 -7.32
CA GLY A 134 -18.40 25.08 -7.57
C GLY A 134 -17.85 26.38 -8.16
N THR A 135 -16.55 26.62 -8.02
CA THR A 135 -15.87 27.84 -8.51
C THR A 135 -15.00 27.57 -9.74
N SER A 136 -15.01 26.34 -10.26
CA SER A 136 -14.13 25.87 -11.34
C SER A 136 -12.63 26.13 -11.08
N ASP A 137 -12.23 26.26 -9.80
CA ASP A 137 -10.85 26.59 -9.39
C ASP A 137 -10.11 25.35 -8.86
N LEU A 138 -10.32 24.22 -9.54
CA LEU A 138 -9.69 22.94 -9.24
C LEU A 138 -8.16 23.00 -9.27
N PRO A 139 -7.50 23.70 -10.22
CA PRO A 139 -6.05 23.80 -10.24
C PRO A 139 -5.48 24.38 -8.94
N ARG A 140 -6.06 25.47 -8.44
CA ARG A 140 -5.62 26.09 -7.18
C ARG A 140 -5.85 25.18 -5.98
N ALA A 141 -6.97 24.46 -5.95
CA ALA A 141 -7.26 23.48 -4.90
C ALA A 141 -6.23 22.34 -4.86
N LEU A 142 -5.88 21.76 -6.02
CA LEU A 142 -4.86 20.73 -6.11
C LEU A 142 -3.48 21.25 -5.71
N SER A 143 -3.10 22.44 -6.19
CA SER A 143 -1.85 23.11 -5.81
C SER A 143 -1.74 23.28 -4.29
N ARG A 144 -2.81 23.79 -3.65
CA ARG A 144 -2.86 23.96 -2.19
C ARG A 144 -2.71 22.64 -1.43
N TYR A 145 -3.31 21.56 -1.93
CA TYR A 145 -3.16 20.24 -1.34
C TYR A 145 -1.72 19.70 -1.47
N ILE A 146 -1.10 19.87 -2.64
CA ILE A 146 0.29 19.46 -2.88
C ILE A 146 1.23 20.21 -1.93
N GLU A 147 1.08 21.53 -1.79
CA GLU A 147 1.87 22.33 -0.84
C GLU A 147 1.67 21.88 0.62
N TYR A 148 0.42 21.58 1.00
CA TYR A 148 0.12 21.05 2.32
C TYR A 148 0.90 19.74 2.57
N GLN A 149 0.85 18.80 1.64
CA GLN A 149 1.51 17.51 1.80
C GLN A 149 3.04 17.65 1.84
N GLN A 150 3.62 18.52 1.01
CA GLN A 150 5.05 18.84 1.04
C GLN A 150 5.49 19.40 2.39
N ARG A 151 4.67 20.27 3.02
CA ARG A 151 4.95 20.78 4.37
C ARG A 151 4.92 19.67 5.42
N ILE A 152 3.94 18.78 5.35
CA ILE A 152 3.84 17.62 6.26
C ILE A 152 5.06 16.71 6.12
N ASP A 153 5.46 16.39 4.88
CA ASP A 153 6.63 15.55 4.61
C ASP A 153 7.91 16.21 5.12
N THR A 154 8.04 17.53 4.96
CA THR A 154 9.16 18.30 5.52
C THR A 154 9.24 18.19 7.05
N VAL A 155 8.10 18.38 7.74
CA VAL A 155 8.04 18.29 9.20
C VAL A 155 8.38 16.87 9.67
N ARG A 156 7.82 15.86 9.00
CA ARG A 156 8.13 14.46 9.28
C ARG A 156 9.60 14.13 9.09
N GLY A 157 10.22 14.63 8.01
CA GLY A 157 11.64 14.47 7.75
C GLY A 157 12.51 15.07 8.87
N LYS A 158 12.14 16.25 9.38
CA LYS A 158 12.82 16.87 10.54
C LYS A 158 12.70 16.02 11.80
N ILE A 159 11.51 15.50 12.10
CA ILE A 159 11.29 14.63 13.25
C ILE A 159 12.14 13.37 13.15
N VAL A 160 12.13 12.71 11.99
CA VAL A 160 12.92 11.50 11.75
C VAL A 160 14.40 11.79 11.93
N SER A 161 14.91 12.86 11.30
CA SER A 161 16.31 13.25 11.40
C SER A 161 16.74 13.55 12.84
N ALA A 162 15.94 14.34 13.58
CA ALA A 162 16.21 14.65 14.98
C ALA A 162 16.16 13.41 15.90
N SER A 163 15.40 12.38 15.53
CA SER A 163 15.26 11.15 16.31
C SER A 163 16.41 10.16 16.10
N ILE A 164 17.25 10.33 15.06
CA ILE A 164 18.34 9.40 14.75
C ILE A 164 19.34 9.31 15.92
N TYR A 165 19.81 10.43 16.43
CA TYR A 165 20.81 10.44 17.52
C TYR A 165 20.30 9.78 18.81
N PRO A 166 19.12 10.15 19.36
CA PRO A 166 18.56 9.49 20.53
C PRO A 166 18.35 7.98 20.34
N VAL A 167 17.85 7.54 19.18
CA VAL A 167 17.60 6.12 18.91
C VAL A 167 18.90 5.33 18.86
N ILE A 168 19.95 5.86 18.22
CA ILE A 168 21.27 5.22 18.21
C ILE A 168 21.84 5.15 19.62
N LEU A 169 21.78 6.24 20.38
CA LEU A 169 22.31 6.28 21.74
C LEU A 169 21.61 5.26 22.66
N LEU A 170 20.28 5.20 22.61
CA LEU A 170 19.49 4.24 23.37
C LEU A 170 19.75 2.80 22.91
N GLY A 171 19.87 2.57 21.60
CA GLY A 171 20.13 1.24 21.04
C GLY A 171 21.51 0.70 21.43
N VAL A 172 22.56 1.49 21.22
CA VAL A 172 23.94 1.10 21.54
C VAL A 172 24.14 1.04 23.06
N GLY A 173 23.74 2.09 23.79
CA GLY A 173 23.88 2.14 25.24
C GLY A 173 23.07 1.05 25.95
N GLY A 174 21.83 0.81 25.49
CA GLY A 174 21.00 -0.29 25.96
C GLY A 174 21.62 -1.66 25.65
N GLY A 175 22.16 -1.84 24.45
CA GLY A 175 22.86 -3.07 24.06
C GLY A 175 24.09 -3.36 24.93
N VAL A 176 24.93 -2.35 25.18
CA VAL A 176 26.10 -2.49 26.07
C VAL A 176 25.65 -2.83 27.49
N SER A 177 24.64 -2.13 28.02
CA SER A 177 24.12 -2.39 29.36
C SER A 177 23.57 -3.82 29.49
N ALA A 178 22.82 -4.28 28.49
CA ALA A 178 22.29 -5.64 28.43
C ALA A 178 23.41 -6.68 28.34
N PHE A 179 24.48 -6.42 27.58
CA PHE A 179 25.66 -7.30 27.51
C PHE A 179 26.39 -7.40 28.85
N LEU A 180 26.58 -6.27 29.54
CA LEU A 180 27.21 -6.25 30.86
C LEU A 180 26.41 -7.09 31.86
N ILE A 181 25.09 -6.84 31.93
CA ILE A 181 24.22 -7.54 32.89
C ILE A 181 24.05 -9.02 32.51
N GLY A 182 23.87 -9.34 31.23
CA GLY A 182 23.56 -10.69 30.76
C GLY A 182 24.76 -11.62 30.65
N TYR A 183 25.95 -11.10 30.38
CA TYR A 183 27.16 -11.92 30.17
C TYR A 183 28.25 -11.64 31.19
N VAL A 184 28.60 -10.37 31.42
CA VAL A 184 29.77 -10.01 32.24
C VAL A 184 29.51 -10.23 33.73
N VAL A 185 28.37 -9.79 34.24
CA VAL A 185 28.01 -9.92 35.67
C VAL A 185 27.95 -11.40 36.13
N PRO A 186 27.28 -12.33 35.42
CA PRO A 186 27.27 -13.74 35.81
C PRO A 186 28.68 -14.37 35.83
N ARG A 187 29.52 -14.03 34.84
CA ARG A 187 30.91 -14.51 34.77
C ARG A 187 31.74 -14.08 35.97
N PHE A 188 31.57 -12.85 36.44
CA PHE A 188 32.24 -12.41 37.67
C PHE A 188 31.70 -13.12 38.91
N ALA A 189 30.39 -13.39 38.97
CA ALA A 189 29.79 -14.12 40.07
C ALA A 189 30.33 -15.56 40.18
N GLU A 190 30.53 -16.25 39.04
CA GLU A 190 31.14 -17.59 38.99
C GLU A 190 32.57 -17.60 39.57
N VAL A 191 33.38 -16.59 39.26
CA VAL A 191 34.79 -16.52 39.71
C VAL A 191 34.89 -16.32 41.22
N TYR A 192 33.98 -15.58 41.86
CA TYR A 192 34.00 -15.34 43.30
C TYR A 192 33.42 -16.49 44.15
N GLN A 193 32.79 -17.48 43.51
CA GLN A 193 32.27 -18.67 44.19
C GLN A 193 33.25 -19.86 44.20
N GLY A 194 34.42 -19.71 43.56
CA GLY A 194 35.49 -20.73 43.51
C GLY A 194 36.68 -20.42 44.41
#